data_AF-A0A916Q961-F1
#
_entry.id   AF-A0A916Q961-F1
#
_cell.length_a   1.000
_cell.length_b   1.000
_cell.length_c   1.000
_cell.angle_alpha   90.00
_cell.angle_beta   90.00
_cell.angle_gamma   90.00
#
_symmetry.space_group_name_H-M   'P 1'
#
loop_
_entity.id
_entity.type
_entity.pdbx_description
1 polymer ?
#
loop_
_entity_poly.entity_id
_entity_poly.type
_entity_poly.pdbx_seq_one_letter_code
_entity_poly.pdbx_strand_id
1 'polypeptide(L)'
;MRLFGRKKKEKKVFNENCVYAPVNGKTASLESLEDGMFSEKIMGDGIVVVPSDGNFKSPVAGTVKAAFPTGHAYGFLTDDGKEVLLHIGIDTVELNGKGFRPHVKQGQKVSVGDKLVTVDLDVIKEGGYPSEAILIVTSGNSIKNRIPENTEVQEEDSLMELE
;
A
#
# COMPACT_ATOMS: atom_id res chain seq x y z
N MET A 1 -4.68 -2.57 45.13
CA MET A 1 -4.94 -1.30 44.40
C MET A 1 -4.40 -1.45 42.98
N ARG A 2 -5.27 -1.29 41.97
CA ARG A 2 -5.06 -1.31 40.50
C ARG A 2 -4.51 -2.60 39.84
N LEU A 3 -5.44 -3.45 39.39
CA LEU A 3 -5.27 -4.36 38.25
C LEU A 3 -5.00 -3.53 36.98
N PHE A 4 -3.84 -3.68 36.37
CA PHE A 4 -3.60 -3.23 34.99
C PHE A 4 -4.31 -4.19 34.04
N GLY A 5 -5.52 -3.83 33.62
CA GLY A 5 -6.22 -4.49 32.53
C GLY A 5 -5.44 -4.31 31.23
N ARG A 6 -4.70 -5.33 30.80
CA ARG A 6 -4.32 -5.50 29.39
C ARG A 6 -5.62 -5.49 28.59
N LYS A 7 -5.92 -4.39 27.90
CA LYS A 7 -6.93 -4.39 26.84
C LYS A 7 -6.48 -5.41 25.82
N LYS A 8 -7.15 -6.57 25.73
CA LYS A 8 -7.04 -7.47 24.59
C LYS A 8 -7.42 -6.63 23.36
N LYS A 9 -6.48 -6.41 22.44
CA LYS A 9 -6.82 -5.91 21.11
C LYS A 9 -7.75 -6.97 20.49
N GLU A 10 -8.99 -6.61 20.20
CA GLU A 10 -9.85 -7.44 19.37
C GLU A 10 -9.13 -7.70 18.04
N LYS A 11 -9.12 -8.96 17.58
CA LYS A 11 -8.56 -9.28 16.27
C LYS A 11 -9.49 -8.67 15.22
N LYS A 12 -9.00 -7.65 14.50
CA LYS A 12 -9.66 -7.14 13.29
C LYS A 12 -9.75 -8.32 12.30
N VAL A 13 -10.96 -8.66 11.86
CA VAL A 13 -11.17 -9.70 10.84
C VAL A 13 -11.09 -9.01 9.50
N PHE A 14 -10.14 -9.43 8.67
CA PHE A 14 -9.95 -8.92 7.33
C PHE A 14 -10.66 -9.82 6.32
N ASN A 15 -11.18 -9.23 5.26
CA ASN A 15 -11.79 -9.89 4.11
C ASN A 15 -10.73 -10.12 3.05
N GLU A 16 -10.64 -11.35 2.54
CA GLU A 16 -9.67 -11.77 1.52
C GLU A 16 -9.85 -11.07 0.18
N ASN A 17 -11.07 -10.61 -0.13
CA ASN A 17 -11.38 -9.85 -1.34
C ASN A 17 -11.14 -8.34 -1.18
N CYS A 18 -10.63 -7.87 -0.04
CA CYS A 18 -10.42 -6.44 0.19
C CYS A 18 -8.94 -6.07 0.14
N VAL A 19 -8.67 -4.88 -0.40
CA VAL A 19 -7.37 -4.22 -0.31
C VAL A 19 -7.48 -3.10 0.72
N TYR A 20 -6.53 -3.08 1.64
CA TYR A 20 -6.51 -2.21 2.80
C TYR A 20 -5.49 -1.08 2.66
N ALA A 21 -5.70 0.00 3.41
CA ALA A 21 -4.82 1.14 3.44
C ALA A 21 -3.43 0.71 3.95
N PRO A 22 -2.37 0.88 3.15
CA PRO A 22 -1.03 0.51 3.54
C PRO A 22 -0.42 1.52 4.52
N VAL A 23 -0.99 2.73 4.61
CA VAL A 23 -0.46 3.84 5.37
C VAL A 23 -1.61 4.78 5.77
N ASN A 24 -1.45 5.54 6.84
CA ASN A 24 -2.38 6.61 7.19
C ASN A 24 -2.29 7.72 6.14
N GLY A 25 -3.40 8.32 5.74
CA GLY A 25 -3.38 9.39 4.76
C GLY A 25 -4.74 9.72 4.19
N LYS A 26 -4.73 10.30 2.98
CA LYS A 26 -5.94 10.71 2.29
C LYS A 26 -6.02 10.10 0.91
N THR A 27 -7.19 9.57 0.53
CA THR A 27 -7.36 8.96 -0.79
C THR A 27 -7.36 9.98 -1.92
N ALA A 28 -6.88 9.55 -3.08
CA ALA A 28 -6.90 10.27 -4.35
C ALA A 28 -7.13 9.30 -5.53
N SER A 29 -7.43 9.84 -6.70
CA SER A 29 -7.58 9.10 -7.96
C SER A 29 -6.23 8.83 -8.62
N LEU A 30 -6.16 7.77 -9.42
CA LEU A 30 -5.02 7.52 -10.30
C LEU A 30 -4.90 8.64 -11.34
N GLU A 31 -6.03 9.13 -11.82
CA GLU A 31 -6.15 10.21 -12.80
C GLU A 31 -5.57 11.55 -12.31
N SER A 32 -5.37 11.71 -10.98
CA SER A 32 -4.74 12.90 -10.41
C SER A 32 -3.19 12.87 -10.44
N LEU A 33 -2.60 11.74 -10.80
CA LEU A 33 -1.14 11.58 -10.86
C LEU A 33 -0.56 12.18 -12.13
N GLU A 34 0.59 12.85 -12.02
CA GLU A 34 1.36 13.35 -13.17
C GLU A 34 2.25 12.24 -13.79
N ASP A 35 1.72 11.03 -13.93
CA ASP A 35 2.40 9.87 -14.52
C ASP A 35 1.44 9.08 -15.40
N GLY A 36 1.75 8.94 -16.69
CA GLY A 36 0.88 8.27 -17.66
C GLY A 36 0.72 6.76 -17.41
N MET A 37 1.72 6.10 -16.81
CA MET A 37 1.66 4.67 -16.55
C MET A 37 0.56 4.33 -15.54
N PHE A 38 0.41 5.17 -14.51
CA PHE A 38 -0.63 5.01 -13.49
C PHE A 38 -1.93 5.75 -13.84
N SER A 39 -1.87 7.01 -14.28
CA SER A 39 -3.06 7.83 -14.54
C SER A 39 -3.91 7.32 -15.71
N GLU A 40 -3.29 6.71 -16.72
CA GLU A 40 -4.00 6.07 -17.83
C GLU A 40 -4.36 4.61 -17.55
N LYS A 41 -4.10 4.11 -16.34
CA LYS A 41 -4.43 2.74 -15.88
C LYS A 41 -3.83 1.63 -16.74
N ILE A 42 -2.67 1.88 -17.34
CA ILE A 42 -2.00 0.92 -18.24
C ILE A 42 -1.63 -0.37 -17.48
N MET A 43 -1.23 -0.26 -16.21
CA MET A 43 -0.89 -1.42 -15.37
C MET A 43 -2.12 -2.12 -14.75
N GLY A 44 -3.28 -1.47 -14.77
CA GLY A 44 -4.47 -1.90 -14.04
C GLY A 44 -5.20 -0.73 -13.37
N ASP A 45 -6.35 -1.04 -12.78
CA ASP A 45 -7.14 -0.07 -11.99
C ASP A 45 -6.75 -0.13 -10.51
N GLY A 46 -7.11 0.89 -9.75
CA GLY A 46 -6.61 1.02 -8.39
C GLY A 46 -7.00 2.32 -7.69
N ILE A 47 -6.27 2.63 -6.62
CA ILE A 47 -6.50 3.80 -5.77
C ILE A 47 -5.17 4.36 -5.26
N VAL A 48 -5.14 5.66 -5.00
CA VAL A 48 -3.99 6.36 -4.46
C VAL A 48 -4.27 6.76 -3.01
N VAL A 49 -3.24 6.71 -2.15
CA VAL A 49 -3.26 7.29 -0.80
C VAL A 49 -2.08 8.24 -0.65
N VAL A 50 -2.35 9.52 -0.42
CA VAL A 50 -1.33 10.51 -0.06
C VAL A 50 -0.94 10.28 1.41
N PRO A 51 0.28 9.80 1.72
CA PRO A 51 0.63 9.40 3.07
C PRO A 51 0.79 10.60 4.01
N SER A 52 0.40 10.39 5.27
CA SER A 52 0.64 11.31 6.39
C SER A 52 1.82 10.87 7.27
N ASP A 53 2.26 9.61 7.15
CA ASP A 53 3.44 9.08 7.80
C ASP A 53 4.15 8.03 6.93
N GLY A 54 5.33 7.59 7.38
CA GLY A 54 6.21 6.71 6.61
C GLY A 54 6.09 5.21 6.92
N ASN A 55 5.10 4.76 7.68
CA ASN A 55 4.98 3.35 8.07
C ASN A 55 4.04 2.59 7.15
N PHE A 56 4.61 1.95 6.13
CA PHE A 56 3.85 1.19 5.17
C PHE A 56 3.70 -0.27 5.62
N LYS A 57 2.46 -0.74 5.55
CA LYS A 57 2.00 -2.07 5.93
C LYS A 57 1.41 -2.82 4.75
N SER A 58 1.28 -4.13 4.90
CA SER A 58 0.73 -4.98 3.87
C SER A 58 -0.75 -4.68 3.68
N PRO A 59 -1.17 -4.35 2.44
CA PRO A 59 -2.56 -4.03 2.15
C PRO A 59 -3.42 -5.29 1.96
N VAL A 60 -2.81 -6.48 1.91
CA VAL A 60 -3.48 -7.76 1.68
C VAL A 60 -2.80 -8.87 2.49
N ALA A 61 -3.49 -9.99 2.69
CA ALA A 61 -2.83 -11.22 3.12
C ALA A 61 -2.39 -12.03 1.89
N GLY A 62 -1.19 -12.60 1.92
CA GLY A 62 -0.68 -13.37 0.78
C GLY A 62 0.83 -13.53 0.80
N THR A 63 1.41 -13.64 -0.39
CA THR A 63 2.86 -13.78 -0.61
C THR A 63 3.41 -12.56 -1.33
N VAL A 64 4.51 -12.01 -0.82
CA VAL A 64 5.28 -10.95 -1.51
C VAL A 64 5.98 -11.57 -2.72
N LYS A 65 5.38 -11.45 -3.92
CA LYS A 65 5.93 -11.98 -5.17
C LYS A 65 7.07 -11.14 -5.73
N ALA A 66 7.05 -9.84 -5.46
CA ALA A 66 8.11 -8.92 -5.82
C ALA A 66 8.39 -7.98 -4.63
N ALA A 67 9.66 -7.80 -4.30
CA ALA A 67 10.14 -6.78 -3.39
C ALA A 67 11.36 -6.15 -4.07
N PHE A 68 11.22 -4.92 -4.55
CA PHE A 68 12.28 -4.30 -5.35
C PHE A 68 13.48 -3.93 -4.45
N PRO A 69 14.73 -4.07 -4.91
CA PRO A 69 15.92 -3.84 -4.07
C PRO A 69 15.99 -2.46 -3.42
N THR A 70 15.46 -1.43 -4.09
CA THR A 70 15.40 -0.06 -3.56
C THR A 70 14.23 0.18 -2.59
N GLY A 71 13.35 -0.81 -2.39
CA GLY A 71 12.30 -0.77 -1.37
C GLY A 71 11.06 0.08 -1.69
N HIS A 72 10.98 0.66 -2.90
CA HIS A 72 9.89 1.54 -3.35
C HIS A 72 8.63 0.81 -3.81
N ALA A 73 8.71 -0.48 -4.12
CA ALA A 73 7.57 -1.23 -4.67
C ALA A 73 7.50 -2.67 -4.16
N TYR A 74 6.27 -3.17 -4.02
CA TYR A 74 5.95 -4.51 -3.55
C TYR A 74 4.79 -5.09 -4.35
N GLY A 75 5.00 -6.26 -4.96
CA GLY A 75 3.94 -7.03 -5.61
C GLY A 75 3.49 -8.19 -4.71
N PHE A 76 2.19 -8.35 -4.57
CA PHE A 76 1.54 -9.37 -3.75
C PHE A 76 0.73 -10.32 -4.63
N LEU A 77 0.75 -11.61 -4.26
CA LEU A 77 -0.21 -12.59 -4.72
C LEU A 77 -0.98 -13.06 -3.49
N THR A 78 -2.28 -12.77 -3.46
CA THR A 78 -3.18 -13.24 -2.41
C THR A 78 -3.39 -14.75 -2.51
N ASP A 79 -3.85 -15.39 -1.44
CA ASP A 79 -4.05 -16.86 -1.43
C ASP A 79 -5.16 -17.30 -2.41
N ASP A 80 -6.07 -16.40 -2.81
CA ASP A 80 -7.11 -16.60 -3.82
C ASP A 80 -6.68 -16.18 -5.24
N GLY A 81 -5.41 -15.83 -5.45
CA GLY A 81 -4.81 -15.65 -6.77
C GLY A 81 -4.89 -14.23 -7.35
N LYS A 82 -5.34 -13.24 -6.57
CA LYS A 82 -5.37 -11.84 -6.99
C LYS A 82 -3.98 -11.21 -6.86
N GLU A 83 -3.65 -10.36 -7.82
CA GLU A 83 -2.37 -9.68 -7.89
C GLU A 83 -2.53 -8.21 -7.58
N VAL A 84 -1.80 -7.75 -6.55
CA VAL A 84 -1.85 -6.36 -6.07
C VAL A 84 -0.44 -5.79 -6.07
N LEU A 85 -0.27 -4.58 -6.59
CA LEU A 85 0.97 -3.82 -6.56
C LEU A 85 0.81 -2.64 -5.61
N LEU A 86 1.75 -2.48 -4.68
CA LEU A 86 1.98 -1.24 -3.94
C LEU A 86 3.24 -0.58 -4.52
N HIS A 87 3.10 0.60 -5.08
CA HIS A 87 4.19 1.48 -5.49
C HIS A 87 4.21 2.72 -4.60
N ILE A 88 5.38 3.15 -4.13
CA ILE A 88 5.51 4.27 -3.18
C ILE A 88 6.23 5.42 -3.86
N GLY A 89 5.48 6.47 -4.16
CA GLY A 89 5.90 7.63 -4.93
C GLY A 89 5.96 7.36 -6.44
N ILE A 90 6.41 8.35 -7.20
CA ILE A 90 6.67 8.26 -8.64
C ILE A 90 8.16 8.52 -8.85
N ASP A 91 8.81 7.73 -9.71
CA ASP A 91 10.26 7.78 -9.98
C ASP A 91 11.17 7.63 -8.76
N THR A 92 10.65 7.19 -7.61
CA THR A 92 11.41 6.99 -6.37
C THR A 92 12.45 5.88 -6.44
N VAL A 93 12.45 5.07 -7.50
CA VAL A 93 13.54 4.15 -7.83
C VAL A 93 14.88 4.89 -7.99
N GLU A 94 14.85 6.12 -8.49
CA GLU A 94 16.03 6.98 -8.71
C GLU A 94 16.71 7.41 -7.40
N LEU A 95 16.00 7.31 -6.27
CA LEU A 95 16.59 7.52 -4.94
C LEU A 95 17.53 6.38 -4.54
N ASN A 96 17.62 5.30 -5.33
CA ASN A 96 18.53 4.16 -5.09
C ASN A 96 18.39 3.58 -3.67
N GLY A 97 17.17 3.58 -3.14
CA GLY A 97 16.83 3.12 -1.78
C GLY A 97 17.10 4.12 -0.65
N LYS A 98 17.59 5.33 -0.95
CA LYS A 98 17.70 6.39 0.04
C LYS A 98 16.30 6.75 0.56
N GLY A 99 16.15 6.76 1.88
CA GLY A 99 14.86 7.00 2.54
C GLY A 99 13.99 5.75 2.71
N PHE A 100 14.33 4.61 2.09
CA PHE A 100 13.57 3.37 2.23
C PHE A 100 14.27 2.39 3.16
N ARG A 101 13.51 1.80 4.09
CA ARG A 101 13.98 0.77 5.03
C ARG A 101 13.05 -0.44 4.96
N PRO A 102 13.29 -1.39 4.05
CA PRO A 102 12.42 -2.57 3.89
C PRO A 102 12.54 -3.52 5.09
N HIS A 103 11.41 -4.15 5.44
CA HIS A 103 11.27 -5.13 6.53
C HIS A 103 10.85 -6.52 6.04
N VAL A 104 10.56 -6.65 4.74
CA VAL A 104 10.15 -7.90 4.09
C VAL A 104 11.03 -8.18 2.88
N LYS A 105 10.99 -9.44 2.44
CA LYS A 105 11.69 -9.91 1.23
C LYS A 105 10.74 -10.66 0.30
N GLN A 106 11.16 -10.81 -0.95
CA GLN A 106 10.48 -11.66 -1.91
C GLN A 106 10.31 -13.09 -1.37
N GLY A 107 9.15 -13.69 -1.63
CA GLY A 107 8.75 -15.02 -1.19
C GLY A 107 8.23 -15.08 0.25
N GLN A 108 8.25 -13.98 0.99
CA GLN A 108 7.73 -13.93 2.36
C GLN A 108 6.20 -13.91 2.34
N LYS A 109 5.57 -14.71 3.21
CA LYS A 109 4.14 -14.57 3.52
C LYS A 109 3.91 -13.39 4.46
N VAL A 110 2.85 -12.63 4.19
CA VAL A 110 2.42 -11.46 4.96
C VAL A 110 0.92 -11.53 5.23
N SER A 111 0.50 -10.98 6.34
CA SER A 111 -0.90 -10.69 6.68
C SER A 111 -1.18 -9.20 6.50
N VAL A 112 -2.45 -8.83 6.34
CA VAL A 112 -2.86 -7.42 6.38
C VAL A 112 -2.33 -6.77 7.65
N GLY A 113 -1.68 -5.62 7.49
CA GLY A 113 -1.11 -4.86 8.60
C GLY A 113 0.34 -5.22 8.95
N ASP A 114 0.92 -6.28 8.36
CA ASP A 114 2.33 -6.61 8.55
C ASP A 114 3.22 -5.50 7.99
N LYS A 115 4.28 -5.14 8.72
CA LYS A 115 5.17 -4.05 8.33
C LYS A 115 5.96 -4.40 7.06
N LEU A 116 5.86 -3.57 6.03
CA LEU A 116 6.57 -3.76 4.76
C LEU A 116 7.85 -2.92 4.70
N VAL A 117 7.72 -1.62 4.90
CA VAL A 117 8.80 -0.65 4.73
C VAL A 117 8.56 0.56 5.63
N THR A 118 9.65 1.12 6.14
CA THR A 118 9.62 2.47 6.73
C THR A 118 10.25 3.43 5.73
N VAL A 119 9.53 4.49 5.41
CA VAL A 119 9.89 5.49 4.42
C VAL A 119 10.13 6.82 5.10
N ASP A 120 11.23 7.46 4.78
CA ASP A 120 11.52 8.84 5.16
C ASP A 120 10.91 9.78 4.10
N LEU A 121 9.70 10.28 4.38
CA LEU A 121 8.96 11.12 3.43
C LEU A 121 9.68 12.44 3.16
N ASP A 122 10.45 12.96 4.12
CA ASP A 122 11.23 14.18 3.94
C ASP A 122 12.35 13.95 2.90
N VAL A 123 13.01 12.78 2.92
CA VAL A 123 14.01 12.43 1.91
C VAL A 123 13.42 12.34 0.50
N ILE A 124 12.21 11.80 0.35
CA ILE A 124 11.52 11.75 -0.95
C ILE A 124 11.23 13.17 -1.44
N LYS A 125 10.67 14.01 -0.56
CA LYS A 125 10.34 15.40 -0.85
C LYS A 125 11.57 16.24 -1.19
N GLU A 126 12.67 16.08 -0.47
CA GLU A 126 13.95 16.75 -0.74
C GLU A 126 14.53 16.33 -2.10
N GLY A 127 14.25 15.10 -2.54
CA GLY A 127 14.60 14.60 -3.87
C GLY A 127 13.72 15.17 -5.00
N GLY A 128 12.63 15.85 -4.67
CA GLY A 128 11.67 16.38 -5.66
C GLY A 128 10.71 15.34 -6.22
N TYR A 129 10.53 14.21 -5.53
CA TYR A 129 9.65 13.13 -5.98
C TYR A 129 8.30 13.16 -5.27
N PRO A 130 7.21 12.73 -5.94
CA PRO A 130 5.93 12.44 -5.30
C PRO A 130 6.07 11.25 -4.34
N SER A 131 5.28 11.19 -3.26
CA SER A 131 5.38 10.16 -2.20
C SER A 131 4.10 9.32 -2.06
N GLU A 132 3.16 9.47 -2.97
CA GLU A 132 1.85 8.81 -2.97
C GLU A 132 1.98 7.29 -2.95
N ALA A 133 1.18 6.64 -2.11
CA ALA A 133 1.02 5.19 -2.14
C ALA A 133 0.04 4.83 -3.26
N ILE A 134 0.53 4.22 -4.34
CA ILE A 134 -0.26 3.82 -5.49
C ILE A 134 -0.54 2.31 -5.36
N LEU A 135 -1.81 1.96 -5.18
CA LEU A 135 -2.27 0.58 -5.11
C LEU A 135 -2.94 0.22 -6.42
N ILE A 136 -2.36 -0.73 -7.15
CA ILE A 136 -2.89 -1.23 -8.42
C ILE A 136 -3.31 -2.67 -8.27
N VAL A 137 -4.45 -3.00 -8.86
CA VAL A 137 -4.93 -4.36 -9.09
C VAL A 137 -4.63 -4.68 -10.55
N THR A 138 -3.77 -5.68 -10.79
CA THR A 138 -3.26 -5.94 -12.15
C THR A 138 -4.36 -6.46 -13.09
N SER A 139 -4.16 -6.23 -14.39
CA SER A 139 -5.11 -6.56 -15.45
C SER A 139 -5.58 -8.02 -15.38
N GLY A 140 -6.86 -8.23 -15.07
CA GLY A 140 -7.49 -9.54 -14.94
C GLY A 140 -8.40 -9.67 -13.72
N ASN A 141 -8.24 -8.79 -12.73
CA ASN A 141 -9.13 -8.67 -11.58
C ASN A 141 -9.92 -7.35 -11.67
N SER A 142 -11.21 -7.39 -11.34
CA SER A 142 -12.08 -6.21 -11.34
C SER A 142 -12.24 -5.65 -9.93
N ILE A 143 -12.44 -4.34 -9.83
CA ILE A 143 -12.79 -3.66 -8.58
C ILE A 143 -14.31 -3.51 -8.54
N LYS A 144 -14.95 -4.12 -7.56
CA LYS A 144 -16.40 -4.04 -7.34
C LYS A 144 -16.82 -2.73 -6.68
N ASN A 145 -16.08 -2.34 -5.64
CA ASN A 145 -16.33 -1.13 -4.85
C ASN A 145 -15.01 -0.47 -4.48
N ARG A 146 -15.00 0.87 -4.42
CA ARG A 146 -13.91 1.65 -3.81
C ARG A 146 -14.46 2.72 -2.90
N ILE A 147 -13.70 3.10 -1.89
CA ILE A 147 -14.03 4.29 -1.09
C ILE A 147 -13.83 5.57 -1.92
N PRO A 148 -14.58 6.64 -1.63
CA PRO A 148 -14.45 7.90 -2.36
C PRO A 148 -13.06 8.52 -2.25
N GLU A 149 -12.69 9.31 -3.24
CA GLU A 149 -11.53 10.20 -3.18
C GLU A 149 -11.70 11.24 -2.07
N ASN A 150 -10.59 11.84 -1.64
CA ASN A 150 -10.54 12.83 -0.58
C ASN A 150 -11.03 12.35 0.80
N THR A 151 -11.00 11.03 1.02
CA THR A 151 -11.36 10.40 2.30
C THR A 151 -10.11 10.22 3.15
N GLU A 152 -10.15 10.68 4.40
CA GLU A 152 -9.11 10.37 5.40
C GLU A 152 -9.20 8.88 5.78
N VAL A 153 -8.07 8.19 5.77
CA VAL A 153 -7.96 6.75 6.06
C VAL A 153 -6.83 6.49 7.05
N GLN A 154 -7.05 5.49 7.91
CA GLN A 154 -5.99 4.93 8.73
C GLN A 154 -5.46 3.65 8.10
N GLU A 155 -4.22 3.29 8.42
CA GLU A 155 -3.66 1.99 8.09
C GLU A 155 -4.66 0.86 8.44
N GLU A 156 -4.78 -0.14 7.58
CA GLU A 156 -5.71 -1.26 7.72
C GLU A 156 -7.21 -0.91 7.51
N ASP A 157 -7.57 0.31 7.09
CA ASP A 157 -8.93 0.63 6.62
C ASP A 157 -9.18 0.06 5.22
N SER A 158 -10.40 -0.40 4.96
CA SER A 158 -10.74 -1.00 3.66
C SER A 158 -10.82 0.08 2.58
N LEU A 159 -10.02 -0.05 1.52
CA LEU A 159 -10.00 0.91 0.41
C LEU A 159 -10.86 0.46 -0.76
N MET A 160 -10.78 -0.82 -1.12
CA MET A 160 -11.50 -1.38 -2.25
C MET A 160 -11.80 -2.87 -2.07
N GLU A 161 -12.88 -3.31 -2.71
CA GLU A 161 -13.33 -4.70 -2.78
C GLU A 161 -13.13 -5.21 -4.22
N LEU A 162 -12.50 -6.37 -4.34
CA LEU A 162 -12.20 -7.05 -5.60
C LEU A 162 -13.31 -8.07 -5.92
N GLU A 163 -13.55 -8.31 -7.21
CA GLU A 163 -14.50 -9.35 -7.68
C GLU A 163 -13.96 -10.79 -7.55
#